data_AF-A0A1A9W583-F1
#
_entry.id   AF-A0A1A9W583-F1
#
_cell.length_a   1.000
_cell.length_b   1.000
_cell.length_c   1.000
_cell.angle_alpha   90.00
_cell.angle_beta   90.00
_cell.angle_gamma   90.00
#
_symmetry.space_group_name_H-M   'P 1'
#
loop_
_entity.id
_entity.type
_entity.pdbx_description
1 polymer ?
#
loop_
_entity_poly.entity_id
_entity_poly.type
_entity_poly.pdbx_seq_one_letter_code
_entity_poly.pdbx_strand_id
1 'polypeptide(L)'
;MAQRVGERYPAQGSTLNIYSETPYSAEGKPKTGMCLKDLVEKRNTPSPEHVQYTRQKIGLGVTLQQEIDGVWLYNRSTVPIFLYSPTLTESWFRVCRIEPGDCIRAFDKYRAQTLIYPAQFPGVQIGPIDTFSMRISFGKGWGYSYKRPDITRCPCWLEVLFTPQPR
;
A
#
# COMPACT_ATOMS: atom_id res chain seq x y z
N MET A 1 -13.23 9.36 10.67
CA MET A 1 -12.39 10.06 9.66
C MET A 1 -11.10 9.28 9.50
N ALA A 2 -10.52 9.23 8.30
CA ALA A 2 -9.16 8.70 8.14
C ALA A 2 -8.17 9.69 8.77
N GLN A 3 -7.18 9.14 9.47
CA GLN A 3 -6.14 9.93 10.12
C GLN A 3 -4.80 9.32 9.75
N ARG A 4 -3.89 10.17 9.26
CA ARG A 4 -2.49 9.78 9.02
C ARG A 4 -1.82 9.35 10.34
N VAL A 5 -0.97 8.33 10.27
CA VAL A 5 -0.21 7.80 11.41
C VAL A 5 1.29 7.89 11.08
N GLY A 6 2.03 8.67 11.88
CA GLY A 6 3.47 8.84 11.71
C GLY A 6 3.89 9.65 10.47
N GLU A 7 5.20 9.77 10.29
CA GLU A 7 5.81 10.52 9.19
C GLU A 7 5.98 9.70 7.91
N ARG A 8 6.38 10.37 6.81
CA ARG A 8 6.60 9.69 5.53
C ARG A 8 7.90 8.94 5.67
N TYR A 9 7.89 7.67 5.25
CA TYR A 9 9.10 6.88 5.22
C TYR A 9 9.74 7.00 3.83
N PRO A 10 10.96 7.54 3.69
CA PRO A 10 11.65 7.57 2.41
C PRO A 10 12.09 6.15 2.03
N ALA A 11 11.65 5.66 0.87
CA ALA A 11 12.17 4.41 0.33
C ALA A 11 13.62 4.62 -0.13
N GLN A 12 14.58 3.99 0.54
CA GLN A 12 15.99 4.00 0.16
C GLN A 12 16.38 2.64 -0.44
N GLY A 13 17.05 2.66 -1.59
CA GLY A 13 17.45 1.44 -2.31
C GLY A 13 16.31 0.81 -3.12
N SER A 14 16.56 -0.39 -3.65
CA SER A 14 15.62 -1.12 -4.49
C SER A 14 14.62 -1.98 -3.71
N THR A 15 14.87 -2.27 -2.42
CA THR A 15 14.01 -3.12 -1.60
C THR A 15 13.53 -2.36 -0.36
N LEU A 16 12.22 -2.32 -0.15
CA LEU A 16 11.62 -1.79 1.08
C LEU A 16 10.72 -2.83 1.74
N ASN A 17 11.07 -3.23 2.96
CA ASN A 17 10.21 -4.06 3.79
C ASN A 17 9.34 -3.16 4.68
N ILE A 18 8.05 -3.49 4.80
CA ILE A 18 7.09 -2.78 5.65
C ILE A 18 6.40 -3.84 6.52
N TYR A 19 6.54 -3.75 7.84
CA TYR A 19 6.14 -4.80 8.77
C TYR A 19 5.50 -4.21 10.04
N SER A 20 4.73 -5.02 10.77
CA SER A 20 4.09 -4.59 12.01
C SER A 20 5.11 -4.29 13.10
N GLU A 21 6.04 -5.22 13.33
CA GLU A 21 7.11 -5.12 14.33
C GLU A 21 8.42 -5.56 13.68
N THR A 22 9.54 -4.98 14.12
CA THR A 22 10.87 -5.25 13.56
C THR A 22 11.25 -6.73 13.71
N PRO A 23 11.35 -7.49 12.60
CA PRO A 23 11.82 -8.85 12.68
C PRO A 23 13.35 -8.88 12.78
N TYR A 24 13.87 -9.87 13.49
CA TYR A 24 15.30 -10.14 13.59
C TYR A 24 15.73 -11.20 12.57
N SER A 25 16.92 -11.06 12.01
CA SER A 25 17.54 -12.07 11.15
C SER A 25 18.02 -13.27 11.97
N ALA A 26 18.43 -14.35 11.29
CA ALA A 26 19.00 -15.52 11.96
C ALA A 26 20.27 -15.17 12.76
N GLU A 27 20.99 -14.13 12.35
CA GLU A 27 22.18 -13.58 13.00
C GLU A 27 21.84 -12.56 14.10
N GLY A 28 20.56 -12.42 14.47
CA GLY A 28 20.10 -11.51 15.52
C GLY A 28 20.14 -10.02 15.13
N LYS A 29 20.29 -9.68 13.85
CA LYS A 29 20.28 -8.28 13.38
C LYS A 29 18.87 -7.83 13.01
N PRO A 30 18.43 -6.61 13.38
CA PRO A 30 17.13 -6.11 12.96
C PRO A 30 17.09 -5.97 11.43
N LYS A 31 16.01 -6.41 10.79
CA LYS A 31 15.85 -6.22 9.34
C LYS A 31 15.56 -4.76 9.02
N THR A 32 16.26 -4.21 8.03
CA THR A 32 16.01 -2.85 7.52
C THR A 32 14.61 -2.75 6.89
N GLY A 33 13.88 -1.70 7.24
CA GLY A 33 12.57 -1.40 6.69
C GLY A 33 11.78 -0.40 7.51
N MET A 34 10.50 -0.30 7.19
CA MET A 34 9.52 0.55 7.86
C MET A 34 8.74 -0.28 8.89
N CYS A 35 8.94 0.00 10.16
CA CYS A 35 8.18 -0.58 11.27
C CYS A 35 6.90 0.23 11.52
N LEU A 36 5.73 -0.40 11.44
CA LEU A 36 4.45 0.28 11.67
C LEU A 36 4.20 0.57 13.16
N LYS A 37 4.78 -0.22 14.07
CA LYS A 37 4.68 0.00 15.52
C LYS A 37 5.33 1.33 15.94
N ASP A 38 6.51 1.64 15.41
CA ASP A 38 7.25 2.88 15.67
C ASP A 38 6.44 4.14 15.32
N LEU A 39 5.51 4.05 14.35
CA LEU A 39 4.65 5.16 13.94
C LEU A 39 3.53 5.44 14.96
N VAL A 40 3.14 4.41 15.70
CA VAL A 40 2.01 4.45 16.63
C VAL A 40 2.49 4.83 18.03
N GLU A 41 3.66 4.34 18.44
CA GLU A 41 4.26 4.67 19.74
C GLU A 41 4.47 6.18 19.92
N LYS A 42 4.59 6.92 18.82
CA LYS A 42 4.67 8.38 18.80
C LYS A 42 3.32 9.09 19.01
N ARG A 43 2.22 8.37 19.17
CA ARG A 43 0.88 8.95 19.39
C ARG A 43 0.55 9.07 20.87
N ASN A 44 -0.07 10.18 21.23
CA ASN A 44 -0.59 10.44 22.58
C ASN A 44 -1.94 9.75 22.85
N THR A 45 -2.64 9.28 21.82
CA THR A 45 -3.95 8.64 21.94
C THR A 45 -3.93 7.21 21.40
N PRO A 46 -4.51 6.24 22.14
CA PRO A 46 -4.56 4.86 21.69
C PRO A 46 -5.44 4.73 20.43
N SER A 47 -5.04 3.83 19.54
CA SER A 47 -5.86 3.50 18.36
C SER A 47 -7.12 2.72 18.79
N PRO A 48 -8.25 2.82 18.07
CA PRO A 48 -9.42 1.98 18.33
C PRO A 48 -9.06 0.48 18.27
N GLU A 49 -9.73 -0.36 19.07
CA GLU A 49 -9.40 -1.80 19.21
C GLU A 49 -9.34 -2.55 17.87
N HIS A 50 -10.32 -2.31 16.99
CA HIS A 50 -10.36 -2.96 15.67
C HIS A 50 -9.16 -2.59 14.77
N VAL A 51 -8.56 -1.41 14.96
CA VAL A 51 -7.33 -0.98 14.29
C VAL A 51 -6.12 -1.71 14.88
N GLN A 52 -6.06 -1.82 16.21
CA GLN A 52 -4.99 -2.56 16.90
C GLN A 52 -4.99 -4.04 16.47
N TYR A 53 -6.17 -4.68 16.47
CA TYR A 53 -6.34 -6.06 16.03
C TYR A 53 -5.89 -6.27 14.58
N THR A 54 -6.26 -5.34 13.67
CA THR A 54 -5.82 -5.45 12.28
C THR A 54 -4.30 -5.32 12.17
N ARG A 55 -3.69 -4.38 12.92
CA ARG A 55 -2.24 -4.17 12.91
C ARG A 55 -1.48 -5.42 13.34
N GLN A 56 -1.93 -6.11 14.39
CA GLN A 56 -1.33 -7.37 14.85
C GLN A 56 -1.29 -8.45 13.76
N LYS A 57 -2.27 -8.48 12.85
CA LYS A 57 -2.34 -9.44 11.76
C LYS A 57 -1.41 -9.13 10.57
N ILE A 58 -0.86 -7.91 10.52
CA ILE A 58 0.08 -7.51 9.45
C ILE A 58 1.36 -8.35 9.51
N GLY A 59 1.88 -8.65 10.71
CA GLY A 59 3.08 -9.49 10.85
C GLY A 59 4.26 -8.97 10.02
N LEU A 60 4.81 -9.81 9.13
CA LEU A 60 5.90 -9.43 8.22
C LEU A 60 5.48 -8.47 7.10
N GLY A 61 4.18 -8.18 6.98
CA GLY A 61 3.62 -7.14 6.12
C GLY A 61 3.89 -7.35 4.64
N VAL A 62 4.54 -6.40 3.99
CA VAL A 62 4.82 -6.43 2.55
C VAL A 62 6.28 -6.10 2.25
N THR A 63 6.77 -6.63 1.13
CA THR A 63 8.03 -6.18 0.53
C THR A 63 7.73 -5.51 -0.80
N LEU A 64 8.24 -4.29 -0.97
CA LEU A 64 8.29 -3.59 -2.25
C LEU A 64 9.67 -3.77 -2.85
N GLN A 65 9.72 -4.18 -4.11
CA GLN A 65 10.94 -4.42 -4.85
C GLN A 65 10.89 -3.63 -6.15
N GLN A 66 11.79 -2.67 -6.30
CA GLN A 66 11.99 -1.92 -7.53
C GLN A 66 12.82 -2.75 -8.50
N GLU A 67 12.25 -2.99 -9.67
CA GLU A 67 12.85 -3.71 -10.77
C GLU A 67 12.88 -2.85 -12.04
N ILE A 68 13.50 -3.37 -13.11
CA ILE A 68 13.66 -2.62 -14.36
C ILE A 68 12.32 -2.26 -15.02
N ASP A 69 11.26 -3.02 -14.78
CA ASP A 69 9.96 -2.84 -15.43
C ASP A 69 8.92 -2.17 -14.54
N GLY A 70 9.22 -1.96 -13.25
CA GLY A 70 8.25 -1.43 -12.31
C GLY A 70 8.57 -1.75 -10.86
N VAL A 71 7.54 -1.77 -10.03
CA VAL A 71 7.65 -2.16 -8.62
C VAL A 71 6.78 -3.38 -8.35
N TRP A 72 7.43 -4.42 -7.83
CA TRP A 72 6.82 -5.64 -7.37
C TRP A 72 6.41 -5.51 -5.91
N LEU A 73 5.26 -6.07 -5.58
CA LEU A 73 4.69 -6.14 -4.24
C LEU A 73 4.57 -7.61 -3.86
N TYR A 74 5.20 -7.99 -2.75
CA TYR A 74 5.12 -9.33 -2.18
C TYR A 74 4.37 -9.28 -0.85
N ASN A 75 3.28 -10.06 -0.74
CA ASN A 75 2.50 -10.15 0.50
C ASN A 75 3.12 -11.18 1.45
N ARG A 76 3.72 -10.70 2.53
CA ARG A 76 4.33 -11.52 3.59
C ARG A 76 3.49 -11.54 4.86
N SER A 77 2.34 -10.87 4.86
CA SER A 77 1.45 -10.82 5.99
C SER A 77 0.66 -12.12 6.14
N THR A 78 -0.04 -12.28 7.27
CA THR A 78 -0.91 -13.44 7.50
C THR A 78 -2.32 -13.27 6.94
N VAL A 79 -2.58 -12.15 6.26
CA VAL A 79 -3.89 -11.76 5.76
C VAL A 79 -3.80 -11.35 4.28
N PRO A 80 -4.91 -11.41 3.52
CA PRO A 80 -4.92 -10.84 2.19
C PRO A 80 -4.64 -9.34 2.25
N ILE A 81 -3.94 -8.82 1.25
CA ILE A 81 -3.82 -7.38 1.01
C ILE A 81 -4.66 -6.98 -0.19
N PHE A 82 -5.08 -5.74 -0.19
CA PHE A 82 -5.93 -5.15 -1.21
C PHE A 82 -5.19 -3.99 -1.84
N LEU A 83 -4.92 -4.07 -3.14
CA LEU A 83 -4.09 -3.14 -3.87
C LEU A 83 -4.93 -2.37 -4.88
N TYR A 84 -4.78 -1.06 -4.86
CA TYR A 84 -5.14 -0.18 -5.96
C TYR A 84 -3.88 0.43 -6.55
N SER A 85 -3.74 0.36 -7.86
CA SER A 85 -2.68 1.04 -8.59
C SER A 85 -3.23 1.46 -9.97
N PRO A 86 -3.03 2.73 -10.39
CA PRO A 86 -3.45 3.21 -11.70
C PRO A 86 -2.89 2.41 -12.87
N THR A 87 -1.78 1.70 -12.66
CA THR A 87 -1.05 0.98 -13.72
C THR A 87 -1.31 -0.53 -13.72
N LEU A 88 -2.01 -1.06 -12.71
CA LEU A 88 -2.22 -2.50 -12.52
C LEU A 88 -3.38 -3.06 -13.33
N THR A 89 -4.42 -2.26 -13.61
CA THR A 89 -5.60 -2.74 -14.33
C THR A 89 -6.14 -1.69 -15.29
N GLU A 90 -6.88 -2.12 -16.30
CA GLU A 90 -7.61 -1.21 -17.20
C GLU A 90 -8.81 -0.55 -16.52
N SER A 91 -9.25 -1.07 -15.36
CA SER A 91 -10.38 -0.54 -14.63
C SER A 91 -9.92 0.28 -13.43
N TRP A 92 -9.98 1.60 -13.59
CA TRP A 92 -9.55 2.62 -12.63
C TRP A 92 -10.18 2.58 -11.24
N PHE A 93 -11.15 1.70 -11.02
CA PHE A 93 -11.89 1.56 -9.76
C PHE A 93 -11.71 0.18 -9.11
N ARG A 94 -10.93 -0.70 -9.74
CA ARG A 94 -10.76 -2.07 -9.23
C ARG A 94 -9.65 -2.12 -8.19
N VAL A 95 -9.96 -2.82 -7.11
CA VAL A 95 -9.02 -3.19 -6.06
C VAL A 95 -8.71 -4.67 -6.23
N CYS A 96 -7.44 -4.97 -6.47
CA CYS A 96 -6.93 -6.32 -6.60
C CYS A 96 -6.71 -6.92 -5.20
N ARG A 97 -7.13 -8.17 -5.00
CA ARG A 97 -6.86 -8.93 -3.78
C ARG A 97 -5.65 -9.82 -4.02
N ILE A 98 -4.70 -9.81 -3.10
CA ILE A 98 -3.44 -10.58 -3.17
C ILE A 98 -3.34 -11.41 -1.89
N GLU A 99 -3.23 -12.73 -2.02
CA GLU A 99 -3.18 -13.64 -0.87
C GLU A 99 -1.80 -13.65 -0.19
N PRO A 100 -1.71 -14.08 1.08
CA PRO A 100 -0.42 -14.35 1.72
C PRO A 100 0.46 -15.26 0.88
N GLY A 101 1.72 -14.88 0.66
CA GLY A 101 2.67 -15.66 -0.14
C GLY A 101 2.65 -15.34 -1.64
N ASP A 102 1.72 -14.52 -2.13
CA ASP A 102 1.68 -14.11 -3.53
C ASP A 102 2.45 -12.80 -3.79
N CYS A 103 2.92 -12.65 -5.03
CA CYS A 103 3.50 -11.40 -5.53
C CYS A 103 2.81 -10.91 -6.80
N ILE A 104 2.91 -9.60 -7.03
CA ILE A 104 2.36 -8.96 -8.22
C ILE A 104 3.22 -7.77 -8.61
N ARG A 105 3.31 -7.48 -9.92
CA ARG A 105 3.86 -6.21 -10.40
C ARG A 105 2.86 -5.10 -10.14
N ALA A 106 2.97 -4.49 -8.95
CA ALA A 106 2.00 -3.54 -8.42
C ALA A 106 2.03 -2.18 -9.13
N PHE A 107 3.15 -1.82 -9.74
CA PHE A 107 3.30 -0.56 -10.46
C PHE A 107 4.13 -0.73 -11.72
N ASP A 108 3.63 -0.25 -12.86
CA ASP A 108 4.35 -0.20 -14.14
C ASP A 108 4.77 1.25 -14.43
N LYS A 109 6.07 1.49 -14.39
CA LYS A 109 6.63 2.85 -14.49
C LYS A 109 6.43 3.48 -15.87
N TYR A 110 6.38 2.67 -16.93
CA TYR A 110 6.21 3.16 -18.30
C TYR A 110 4.74 3.52 -18.55
N ARG A 111 3.83 2.68 -18.05
CA ARG A 111 2.41 2.99 -18.05
C ARG A 111 2.15 4.29 -17.31
N ALA A 112 2.67 4.47 -16.09
CA ALA A 112 2.42 5.68 -15.29
C ALA A 112 2.69 7.01 -16.02
N GLN A 113 3.70 7.04 -16.90
CA GLN A 113 4.05 8.22 -17.70
C GLN A 113 3.14 8.47 -18.90
N THR A 114 2.43 7.44 -19.36
CA THR A 114 1.60 7.43 -20.57
C THR A 114 0.12 7.31 -20.27
N LEU A 115 -0.27 7.10 -19.01
CA LEU A 115 -1.67 7.10 -18.58
C LEU A 115 -2.26 8.49 -18.82
N ILE A 116 -3.00 8.60 -19.91
CA ILE A 116 -3.91 9.70 -20.17
C ILE A 116 -5.23 9.31 -19.54
N TYR A 117 -5.61 9.99 -18.46
CA TYR A 117 -6.96 9.83 -17.95
C TYR A 117 -7.93 10.40 -18.99
N PRO A 118 -8.87 9.59 -19.52
CA PRO A 118 -9.93 10.14 -20.32
C PRO A 118 -10.67 11.12 -19.41
N ALA A 119 -10.59 12.40 -19.76
CA ALA A 119 -11.63 13.31 -19.33
C ALA A 119 -12.95 12.65 -19.74
N GLN A 120 -13.84 12.43 -18.78
CA GLN A 120 -15.25 12.14 -19.02
C GLN A 120 -15.58 10.67 -19.37
N PHE A 121 -15.83 9.87 -18.34
CA PHE A 121 -17.14 9.21 -18.34
C PHE A 121 -18.17 10.32 -18.08
N PRO A 122 -19.10 10.61 -19.01
CA PRO A 122 -20.12 11.62 -18.78
C PRO A 122 -20.87 11.31 -17.48
N GLY A 123 -20.83 12.24 -16.52
CA GLY A 123 -21.55 12.11 -15.24
C GLY A 123 -20.76 11.50 -14.07
N VAL A 124 -19.50 11.09 -14.24
CA VAL A 124 -18.66 10.63 -13.12
C VAL A 124 -17.57 11.67 -12.85
N GLN A 125 -17.73 12.46 -11.78
CA GLN A 125 -16.65 13.28 -11.25
C GLN A 125 -15.62 12.37 -10.58
N ILE A 126 -14.66 11.90 -11.37
CA ILE A 126 -13.46 11.28 -10.84
C ILE A 126 -12.54 12.44 -10.46
N GLY A 127 -12.27 12.62 -9.17
CA GLY A 127 -11.31 13.61 -8.72
C GLY A 127 -9.92 13.39 -9.35
N PRO A 128 -8.97 14.33 -9.17
CA PRO A 128 -7.62 14.16 -9.70
C PRO A 128 -7.04 12.83 -9.19
N ILE A 129 -6.68 11.96 -10.13
CA ILE A 129 -6.01 10.69 -9.81
C ILE A 129 -4.51 10.92 -9.92
N ASP A 130 -3.78 10.60 -8.85
CA ASP A 130 -2.32 10.58 -8.87
C ASP A 130 -1.84 9.28 -9.53
N THR A 131 -1.37 9.37 -10.78
CA THR A 131 -0.83 8.24 -11.56
C THR A 131 0.41 7.62 -10.92
N PHE A 132 1.13 8.37 -10.07
CA PHE A 132 2.35 7.96 -9.39
C PHE A 132 2.10 7.58 -7.93
N SER A 133 0.88 7.12 -7.62
CA SER A 133 0.55 6.58 -6.31
C SER A 133 -0.06 5.19 -6.42
N MET A 134 0.21 4.35 -5.43
CA MET A 134 -0.57 3.12 -5.20
C MET A 134 -1.00 3.03 -3.75
N ARG A 135 -2.10 2.33 -3.51
CA ARG A 135 -2.68 2.19 -2.18
C ARG A 135 -2.86 0.73 -1.81
N ILE A 136 -2.46 0.37 -0.60
CA ILE A 136 -2.49 -1.00 -0.10
C ILE A 136 -3.25 -1.02 1.22
N SER A 137 -4.24 -1.89 1.37
CA SER A 137 -4.91 -2.13 2.66
C SER A 137 -4.70 -3.56 3.14
N PHE A 138 -4.51 -3.72 4.45
CA PHE A 138 -4.30 -5.02 5.08
C PHE A 138 -5.62 -5.61 5.58
N GLY A 139 -5.94 -6.81 5.14
CA GLY A 139 -7.07 -7.63 5.60
C GLY A 139 -8.46 -7.13 5.20
N LYS A 140 -8.62 -5.89 4.74
CA LYS A 140 -9.91 -5.28 4.39
C LYS A 140 -9.87 -4.64 3.00
N GLY A 141 -10.71 -5.12 2.09
CA GLY A 141 -10.94 -4.51 0.77
C GLY A 141 -11.90 -3.32 0.82
N TRP A 142 -11.85 -2.51 -0.24
CA TRP A 142 -12.70 -1.34 -0.46
C TRP A 142 -13.07 -1.19 -1.95
N GLY A 143 -14.02 -0.30 -2.24
CA GLY A 143 -14.55 -0.06 -3.57
C GLY A 143 -15.80 -0.89 -3.85
N TYR A 144 -16.21 -0.91 -5.12
CA TYR A 144 -17.52 -1.42 -5.56
C TYR A 144 -17.83 -2.86 -5.12
N SER A 145 -16.81 -3.71 -5.07
CA SER A 145 -16.97 -5.13 -4.70
C SER A 145 -16.92 -5.40 -3.19
N TYR A 146 -16.87 -4.35 -2.35
CA TYR A 146 -16.65 -4.49 -0.92
C TYR A 146 -17.57 -3.60 -0.08
N LYS A 147 -17.79 -3.98 1.17
CA LYS A 147 -18.61 -3.21 2.12
C LYS A 147 -18.09 -1.79 2.40
N ARG A 148 -16.81 -1.54 2.11
CA ARG A 148 -16.16 -0.24 2.34
C ARG A 148 -16.16 0.52 1.03
N PRO A 149 -16.85 1.66 0.92
CA PRO A 149 -16.88 2.42 -0.33
C PRO A 149 -15.53 3.04 -0.67
N ASP A 150 -14.71 3.35 0.33
CA ASP A 150 -13.44 4.04 0.18
C ASP A 150 -12.37 3.49 1.13
N ILE A 151 -11.10 3.62 0.74
CA ILE A 151 -9.95 3.11 1.50
C ILE A 151 -9.82 3.75 2.88
N THR A 152 -10.30 4.97 3.07
CA THR A 152 -10.32 5.65 4.38
C THR A 152 -11.17 4.93 5.42
N ARG A 153 -12.04 4.01 5.00
CA ARG A 153 -12.82 3.12 5.88
C ARG A 153 -12.07 1.83 6.24
N CYS A 154 -10.89 1.60 5.67
CA CYS A 154 -10.02 0.51 6.05
C CYS A 154 -9.20 0.87 7.30
N PRO A 155 -9.04 -0.06 8.25
CA PRO A 155 -8.38 0.21 9.53
C PRO A 155 -6.86 0.44 9.41
N CYS A 156 -6.21 -0.26 8.47
CA CYS A 156 -4.77 -0.14 8.23
C CYS A 156 -4.53 -0.16 6.72
N TRP A 157 -3.91 0.91 6.21
CA TRP A 157 -3.57 1.05 4.80
C TRP A 157 -2.35 1.95 4.63
N LEU A 158 -1.74 1.86 3.46
CA LEU A 158 -0.54 2.58 3.05
C LEU A 158 -0.83 3.29 1.73
N GLU A 159 -0.26 4.47 1.57
CA GLU A 159 -0.10 5.12 0.27
C GLU A 159 1.39 5.12 -0.05
N VAL A 160 1.74 4.60 -1.22
CA VAL A 160 3.10 4.58 -1.74
C VAL A 160 3.15 5.59 -2.86
N LEU A 161 4.08 6.54 -2.74
CA LEU A 161 4.29 7.61 -3.71
C LEU A 161 5.56 7.31 -4.50
N PHE A 162 5.47 7.44 -5.82
CA PHE A 162 6.59 7.26 -6.73
C PHE A 162 7.06 8.62 -7.23
N THR A 163 8.38 8.84 -7.23
CA THR A 163 8.95 10.02 -7.88
C THR A 163 8.96 9.79 -9.39
N PRO A 164 8.36 10.67 -10.21
CA PRO A 164 8.50 10.59 -11.65
C PRO A 164 9.98 10.68 -12.01
N GLN A 165 10.48 9.73 -12.80
CA GLN A 165 11.83 9.85 -13.33
C GLN A 165 11.82 10.79 -14.54
N PRO A 166 12.75 11.76 -14.61
CA PRO A 166 12.92 12.57 -15.82
C PRO A 166 13.26 11.65 -17.00
N ARG A 167 12.74 12.00 -18.19
CA ARG A 167 13.04 11.30 -19.44
C ARG A 167 14.48 11.51 -19.87
#